data_AF-A0A6G4VCF9-F1
#
_entry.id   AF-A0A6G4VCF9-F1
#
_cell.length_a   1.000
_cell.length_b   1.000
_cell.length_c   1.000
_cell.angle_alpha   90.00
_cell.angle_beta   90.00
_cell.angle_gamma   90.00
#
_symmetry.space_group_name_H-M   'P 1'
#
loop_
_entity.id
_entity.type
_entity.pdbx_description
1 polymer ?
#
loop_
_entity_poly.entity_id
_entity_poly.type
_entity_poly.pdbx_seq_one_letter_code
_entity_poly.pdbx_strand_id
1 'polypeptide(L)'
;MSDQLLLDVRDLRVSFRTRRGRVTAVDGLSLSVAPGEILGVVGESGSGKSVSMLAVLRLLTNPNVTVSGEVLFRGRDLLTLPDKQMRAVRGREIAMVFQDPMTALTPVYTVGWQIAEQIRAHEQVSRKEAHARAVGLLSDVGIPDAASRVNAYPHEFSGGMRQRAVIAMALACSPALLIADEPTTALDVTIQAQILDLMRELNARGSAVVLITHDMGVVSEIADRVLVMYGGRAAEEGPRQAVFHGPRHPYTWGLLDSVPRVGGPRLRRLPTIAGVPVSPDSLPEGCAFAPRCRLRHDRCEERPQLSAAPADFTHRDACWLSPGDRASLRLAARAAATGAGATAETDADAGAGGTGPAPARANKADNAEKAEKAERANKVDADREAAP
;
A
#
# COMPACT_ATOMS: atom_id res chain seq x y z
N MET A 1 12.60 26.03 17.04
CA MET A 1 12.96 25.77 15.63
C MET A 1 11.69 25.31 14.95
N SER A 2 11.24 26.01 13.92
CA SER A 2 9.85 25.99 13.46
C SER A 2 9.35 24.57 13.20
N ASP A 3 8.23 24.25 13.85
CA ASP A 3 7.40 23.04 13.78
C ASP A 3 6.72 22.87 12.41
N GLN A 4 7.43 23.23 11.33
CA GLN A 4 6.85 23.40 10.01
C GLN A 4 6.90 22.07 9.25
N LEU A 5 5.72 21.49 9.06
CA LEU A 5 5.52 20.33 8.22
C LEU A 5 6.08 20.55 6.81
N LEU A 6 6.70 19.51 6.24
CA LEU A 6 7.19 19.55 4.86
C LEU A 6 6.01 19.49 3.88
N LEU A 7 5.08 18.58 4.14
CA LEU A 7 3.81 18.42 3.42
C LEU A 7 2.67 18.42 4.44
N ASP A 8 1.63 19.21 4.19
CA ASP A 8 0.39 19.24 4.96
C ASP A 8 -0.80 19.24 4.00
N VAL A 9 -1.58 18.17 4.03
CA VAL A 9 -2.74 17.94 3.18
C VAL A 9 -3.99 18.02 4.05
N ARG A 10 -4.95 18.85 3.66
CA ARG A 10 -6.16 19.13 4.44
C ARG A 10 -7.42 18.94 3.60
N ASP A 11 -8.35 18.13 4.12
CA ASP A 11 -9.64 17.78 3.50
C ASP A 11 -9.54 17.50 1.98
N LEU A 12 -8.51 16.76 1.56
CA LEU A 12 -8.32 16.41 0.16
C LEU A 12 -9.49 15.54 -0.31
N ARG A 13 -10.17 16.00 -1.35
CA ARG A 13 -11.26 15.28 -2.01
C ARG A 13 -10.94 15.16 -3.49
N VAL A 14 -11.08 13.94 -4.02
CA VAL A 14 -10.88 13.65 -5.43
C VAL A 14 -12.08 12.88 -5.93
N SER A 15 -12.77 13.46 -6.92
CA SER A 15 -13.94 12.84 -7.53
C SER A 15 -13.85 12.79 -9.05
N PHE A 16 -14.35 11.71 -9.62
CA PHE A 16 -14.38 11.42 -11.05
C PHE A 16 -15.82 11.45 -11.55
N ARG A 17 -16.07 12.17 -12.64
CA ARG A 17 -17.33 12.09 -13.37
C ARG A 17 -17.27 10.91 -14.33
N THR A 18 -18.09 9.90 -14.08
CA THR A 18 -18.21 8.70 -14.93
C THR A 18 -19.57 8.69 -15.63
N ARG A 19 -19.77 7.76 -16.58
CA ARG A 19 -21.08 7.55 -17.23
C ARG A 19 -22.16 7.10 -16.25
N ARG A 20 -21.78 6.47 -15.13
CA ARG A 20 -22.70 5.97 -14.09
C ARG A 20 -22.93 6.98 -12.96
N GLY A 21 -22.33 8.16 -13.03
CA GLY A 21 -22.42 9.20 -12.00
C GLY A 21 -21.05 9.63 -11.47
N ARG A 22 -21.08 10.43 -10.39
CA ARG A 22 -19.89 10.92 -9.71
C ARG A 22 -19.37 9.86 -8.75
N VAL A 23 -18.08 9.56 -8.84
CA VAL A 23 -17.39 8.61 -7.97
C VAL A 23 -16.34 9.36 -7.17
N THR A 24 -16.39 9.28 -5.85
CA THR A 24 -15.40 9.93 -4.97
C THR A 24 -14.35 8.91 -4.58
N ALA A 25 -13.14 9.05 -5.12
CA ALA A 25 -12.03 8.12 -4.87
C ALA A 25 -11.23 8.48 -3.62
N VAL A 26 -11.23 9.76 -3.23
CA VAL A 26 -10.64 10.28 -2.00
C VAL A 26 -11.65 11.24 -1.39
N ASP A 27 -11.99 11.05 -0.11
CA ASP A 27 -13.08 11.76 0.55
C ASP A 27 -12.62 12.34 1.90
N GLY A 28 -12.09 13.56 1.87
CA GLY A 28 -11.72 14.32 3.07
C GLY A 28 -10.47 13.78 3.75
N LEU A 29 -9.49 13.38 2.95
CA LEU A 29 -8.21 12.89 3.46
C LEU A 29 -7.37 14.05 3.98
N SER A 30 -6.93 13.97 5.22
CA SER A 30 -5.93 14.87 5.78
C SER A 30 -4.73 14.07 6.26
N LEU A 31 -3.52 14.51 5.92
CA LEU A 31 -2.28 13.87 6.33
C LEU A 31 -1.15 14.90 6.36
N SER A 32 -0.10 14.61 7.11
CA SER A 32 1.08 15.46 7.21
C SER A 32 2.35 14.62 7.19
N VAL A 33 3.41 15.21 6.63
CA VAL A 33 4.75 14.62 6.58
C VAL A 33 5.75 15.66 7.07
N ALA A 34 6.50 15.30 8.11
CA ALA A 34 7.59 16.10 8.63
C ALA A 34 8.86 15.96 7.75
N PRO A 35 9.78 16.93 7.79
CA PRO A 35 11.08 16.78 7.14
C PRO A 35 11.81 15.52 7.64
N GLY A 36 12.32 14.70 6.72
CA GLY A 36 13.02 13.46 7.08
C GLY A 36 12.13 12.37 7.69
N GLU A 37 10.80 12.46 7.62
CA GLU A 37 9.89 11.39 8.05
C GLU A 37 9.63 10.39 6.91
N ILE A 38 9.53 9.10 7.25
CA ILE A 38 9.01 8.06 6.38
C ILE A 38 7.56 7.73 6.78
N LEU A 39 6.60 8.21 5.97
CA LEU A 39 5.18 7.89 6.11
C LEU A 39 4.81 6.70 5.22
N GLY A 40 4.40 5.59 5.82
CA GLY A 40 3.80 4.45 5.12
C GLY A 40 2.31 4.65 4.90
N VAL A 41 1.84 4.61 3.65
CA VAL A 41 0.41 4.68 3.31
C VAL A 41 -0.05 3.32 2.82
N VAL A 42 -0.94 2.68 3.57
CA VAL A 42 -1.34 1.28 3.36
C VAL A 42 -2.84 1.11 3.16
N GLY A 43 -3.22 0.03 2.48
CA GLY A 43 -4.62 -0.34 2.25
C GLY A 43 -4.77 -1.21 1.00
N GLU A 44 -5.93 -1.83 0.85
CA GLU A 44 -6.29 -2.65 -0.30
C GLU A 44 -6.27 -1.83 -1.60
N SER A 45 -6.22 -2.52 -2.74
CA SER A 45 -6.38 -1.86 -4.05
C SER A 45 -7.69 -1.08 -4.10
N GLY A 46 -7.66 0.10 -4.73
CA GLY A 46 -8.83 0.98 -4.81
C GLY A 46 -9.14 1.80 -3.56
N SER A 47 -8.31 1.75 -2.50
CA SER A 47 -8.53 2.56 -1.29
C SER A 47 -8.19 4.05 -1.42
N GLY A 48 -7.73 4.50 -2.60
CA GLY A 48 -7.46 5.92 -2.89
C GLY A 48 -6.00 6.37 -2.75
N LYS A 49 -5.07 5.51 -2.31
CA LYS A 49 -3.66 5.85 -2.01
C LYS A 49 -2.94 6.55 -3.17
N SER A 50 -2.88 5.90 -4.34
CA SER A 50 -2.22 6.42 -5.55
C SER A 50 -2.90 7.70 -6.03
N VAL A 51 -4.24 7.72 -6.04
CA VAL A 51 -5.04 8.88 -6.45
C VAL A 51 -4.75 10.11 -5.57
N SER A 52 -4.61 9.92 -4.25
CA SER A 52 -4.25 11.00 -3.33
C SER A 52 -2.92 11.64 -3.69
N MET A 53 -1.89 10.83 -3.95
CA MET A 53 -0.56 11.38 -4.25
C MET A 53 -0.45 11.97 -5.66
N LEU A 54 -1.16 11.39 -6.64
CA LEU A 54 -1.31 12.00 -7.95
C LEU A 54 -2.03 13.36 -7.86
N ALA A 55 -3.01 13.49 -6.96
CA ALA A 55 -3.69 14.76 -6.72
C ALA A 55 -2.77 15.80 -6.05
N VAL A 56 -1.98 15.40 -5.04
CA VAL A 56 -0.95 16.25 -4.39
C VAL A 56 0.01 16.84 -5.43
N LEU A 57 0.43 16.04 -6.40
CA LEU A 57 1.31 16.48 -7.48
C LEU A 57 0.58 17.11 -8.68
N ARG A 58 -0.74 17.29 -8.64
CA ARG A 58 -1.58 17.79 -9.75
C ARG A 58 -1.38 17.03 -11.07
N LEU A 59 -1.19 15.71 -10.99
CA LEU A 59 -0.99 14.82 -12.14
C LEU A 59 -2.32 14.27 -12.70
N LEU A 60 -3.43 14.50 -12.00
CA LEU A 60 -4.78 14.18 -12.47
C LEU A 60 -5.30 15.29 -13.41
N THR A 61 -4.86 15.28 -14.66
CA THR A 61 -5.16 16.35 -15.65
C THR A 61 -6.46 16.15 -16.43
N ASN A 62 -7.14 15.02 -16.25
CA ASN A 62 -8.38 14.72 -16.97
C ASN A 62 -9.50 15.69 -16.54
N PRO A 63 -10.21 16.34 -17.48
CA PRO A 63 -11.25 17.32 -17.16
C PRO A 63 -12.46 16.74 -16.40
N ASN A 64 -12.62 15.42 -16.37
CA ASN A 64 -13.65 14.76 -15.58
C ASN A 64 -13.26 14.56 -14.11
N VAL A 65 -12.07 15.02 -13.69
CA VAL A 65 -11.59 14.94 -12.31
C VAL A 65 -11.75 16.29 -11.64
N THR A 66 -12.30 16.28 -10.43
CA THR A 66 -12.34 17.44 -9.55
C THR A 66 -11.51 17.12 -8.31
N VAL A 67 -10.53 17.98 -8.03
CA VAL A 67 -9.69 17.94 -6.83
C VAL A 67 -10.01 19.18 -6.00
N SER A 68 -10.26 19.00 -4.71
CA SER A 68 -10.47 20.10 -3.75
C SER A 68 -9.79 19.79 -2.42
N GLY A 69 -9.66 20.80 -1.56
CA GLY A 69 -8.89 20.74 -0.31
C GLY A 69 -7.71 21.72 -0.38
N GLU A 70 -6.73 21.54 0.49
CA GLU A 70 -5.51 22.34 0.55
C GLU A 70 -4.29 21.41 0.60
N VAL A 71 -3.24 21.69 -0.19
CA VAL A 71 -2.00 20.89 -0.22
C VAL A 71 -0.81 21.81 -0.04
N LEU A 72 -0.38 22.00 1.20
CA LEU A 72 0.72 22.89 1.55
C LEU A 72 2.04 22.13 1.51
N PHE A 73 2.95 22.53 0.62
CA PHE A 73 4.32 22.06 0.60
C PHE A 73 5.27 23.20 0.97
N ARG A 74 5.96 23.07 2.10
CA ARG A 74 6.75 24.16 2.72
C ARG A 74 5.93 25.44 2.86
N GLY A 75 4.66 25.30 3.26
CA GLY A 75 3.71 26.41 3.42
C GLY A 75 3.13 27.00 2.13
N ARG A 76 3.48 26.48 0.94
CA ARG A 76 2.93 26.93 -0.35
C ARG A 76 1.85 25.95 -0.82
N ASP A 77 0.65 26.44 -1.09
CA ASP A 77 -0.45 25.60 -1.61
C ASP A 77 -0.22 25.19 -3.06
N LEU A 78 0.06 23.90 -3.28
CA LEU A 78 0.35 23.32 -4.59
C LEU A 78 -0.86 23.37 -5.53
N LEU A 79 -2.09 23.28 -5.00
CA LEU A 79 -3.31 23.22 -5.80
C LEU A 79 -3.55 24.54 -6.56
N THR A 80 -3.12 25.66 -5.99
CA THR A 80 -3.32 27.01 -6.54
C THR A 80 -2.10 27.58 -7.24
N LEU A 81 -0.94 26.88 -7.23
CA LEU A 81 0.27 27.34 -7.91
C LEU A 81 0.09 27.52 -9.43
N PRO A 82 0.67 28.57 -10.04
CA PRO A 82 0.79 28.63 -11.50
C PRO A 82 1.61 27.46 -12.06
N ASP A 83 1.26 26.97 -13.25
CA ASP A 83 1.91 25.78 -13.84
C ASP A 83 3.43 25.90 -13.99
N LYS A 84 3.94 27.11 -14.25
CA LYS A 84 5.39 27.36 -14.31
C LYS A 84 6.07 27.09 -12.97
N GLN A 85 5.44 27.44 -11.86
CA GLN A 85 5.96 27.21 -10.52
C GLN A 85 5.81 25.74 -10.13
N MET A 86 4.68 25.11 -10.47
CA MET A 86 4.47 23.68 -10.24
C MET A 86 5.51 22.81 -10.97
N ARG A 87 5.93 23.20 -12.18
CA ARG A 87 7.04 22.56 -12.91
C ARG A 87 8.38 22.62 -12.16
N ALA A 88 8.63 23.65 -11.36
CA ALA A 88 9.84 23.74 -10.55
C ALA A 88 9.77 22.88 -9.29
N VAL A 89 8.56 22.56 -8.80
CA VAL A 89 8.33 21.67 -7.66
C VAL A 89 8.52 20.21 -8.09
N ARG A 90 7.85 19.80 -9.18
CA ARG A 90 7.92 18.42 -9.69
C ARG A 90 9.33 18.08 -10.16
N GLY A 91 9.82 16.91 -9.79
CA GLY A 91 11.12 16.39 -10.22
C GLY A 91 12.33 16.95 -9.48
N ARG A 92 12.23 18.18 -8.94
CA ARG A 92 13.29 18.83 -8.16
C ARG A 92 13.02 18.85 -6.66
N GLU A 93 11.87 19.36 -6.23
CA GLU A 93 11.52 19.42 -4.80
C GLU A 93 10.74 18.18 -4.35
N ILE A 94 9.86 17.67 -5.20
CA ILE A 94 9.10 16.45 -4.99
C ILE A 94 9.28 15.53 -6.19
N ALA A 95 9.74 14.30 -5.95
CA ALA A 95 9.83 13.27 -6.98
C ALA A 95 8.82 12.15 -6.73
N MET A 96 8.41 11.47 -7.79
CA MET A 96 7.50 10.32 -7.71
C MET A 96 8.07 9.13 -8.46
N VAL A 97 8.02 7.95 -7.83
CA VAL A 97 8.18 6.64 -8.47
C VAL A 97 6.78 6.07 -8.65
N PHE A 98 6.38 5.84 -9.90
CA PHE A 98 5.05 5.34 -10.26
C PHE A 98 4.97 3.81 -10.15
N GLN A 99 3.76 3.29 -9.97
CA GLN A 99 3.45 1.85 -9.82
C GLN A 99 3.94 0.98 -10.99
N ASP A 100 3.93 1.50 -12.23
CA ASP A 100 4.50 0.81 -13.40
C ASP A 100 5.69 1.58 -13.96
N PRO A 101 6.89 1.42 -13.38
CA PRO A 101 8.09 2.11 -13.85
C PRO A 101 8.51 1.63 -15.25
N MET A 102 8.01 0.48 -15.72
CA MET A 102 8.39 -0.08 -17.01
C MET A 102 7.93 0.78 -18.19
N THR A 103 6.87 1.57 -17.98
CA THR A 103 6.34 2.51 -18.97
C THR A 103 6.93 3.91 -18.86
N ALA A 104 7.72 4.20 -17.80
CA ALA A 104 8.23 5.53 -17.55
C ALA A 104 9.44 5.90 -18.43
N LEU A 105 10.21 4.91 -18.89
CA LEU A 105 11.36 5.14 -19.77
C LEU A 105 10.93 5.22 -21.23
N THR A 106 11.35 6.28 -21.91
CA THR A 106 11.15 6.45 -23.34
C THR A 106 12.11 5.53 -24.11
N PRO A 107 11.61 4.62 -24.98
CA PRO A 107 12.42 3.53 -25.56
C PRO A 107 13.45 4.00 -26.58
N VAL A 108 13.31 5.22 -27.12
CA VAL A 108 14.19 5.79 -28.16
C VAL A 108 15.36 6.60 -27.61
N TYR A 109 15.46 6.74 -26.28
CA TYR A 109 16.57 7.42 -25.62
C TYR A 109 17.32 6.46 -24.71
N THR A 110 18.64 6.63 -24.58
CA THR A 110 19.42 5.85 -23.62
C THR A 110 19.01 6.18 -22.19
N VAL A 111 19.20 5.23 -21.29
CA VAL A 111 18.84 5.39 -19.87
C VAL A 111 19.57 6.58 -19.26
N GLY A 112 20.87 6.68 -19.50
CA GLY A 112 21.68 7.79 -19.01
C GLY A 112 21.31 9.15 -19.57
N TRP A 113 20.85 9.21 -20.83
CA TRP A 113 20.36 10.45 -21.42
C TRP A 113 19.12 10.95 -20.66
N GLN A 114 18.18 10.06 -20.34
CA GLN A 114 16.93 10.43 -19.65
C GLN A 114 17.21 10.92 -18.22
N ILE A 115 18.12 10.26 -17.49
CA ILE A 115 18.55 10.71 -16.16
C ILE A 115 19.27 12.06 -16.24
N ALA A 116 20.21 12.22 -17.18
CA ALA A 116 20.96 13.47 -17.35
C ALA A 116 20.05 14.64 -17.77
N GLU A 117 19.02 14.38 -18.59
CA GLU A 117 18.05 15.39 -19.00
C GLU A 117 17.23 15.90 -17.82
N GLN A 118 16.80 15.00 -16.92
CA GLN A 118 16.11 15.39 -15.69
C GLN A 118 16.96 16.36 -14.84
N ILE A 119 18.26 16.08 -14.68
CA ILE A 119 19.16 16.96 -13.94
C ILE A 119 19.25 18.33 -14.63
N ARG A 120 19.47 18.34 -15.95
CA ARG A 120 19.63 19.58 -16.73
C ARG A 120 18.36 20.41 -16.83
N ALA A 121 17.19 19.78 -16.76
CA ALA A 121 15.90 20.47 -16.74
C ALA A 121 15.69 21.30 -15.46
N HIS A 122 16.35 20.92 -14.36
CA HIS A 122 16.10 21.49 -13.03
C HIS A 122 17.32 22.21 -12.41
N GLU A 123 18.53 21.93 -12.90
CA GLU A 123 19.79 22.44 -12.39
C GLU A 123 20.67 23.01 -13.51
N GLN A 124 21.45 24.05 -13.20
CA GLN A 124 22.38 24.65 -14.14
C GLN A 124 23.71 23.89 -14.14
N VAL A 125 23.73 22.76 -14.84
CA VAL A 125 24.93 21.91 -15.01
C VAL A 125 25.23 21.64 -16.47
N SER A 126 26.50 21.41 -16.77
CA SER A 126 26.93 21.02 -18.11
C SER A 126 26.44 19.61 -18.48
N ARG A 127 26.40 19.32 -19.78
CA ARG A 127 26.06 17.97 -20.27
C ARG A 127 27.01 16.90 -19.75
N LYS A 128 28.30 17.23 -19.60
CA LYS A 128 29.33 16.31 -19.10
C LYS A 128 29.10 15.99 -17.62
N GLU A 129 28.82 17.00 -16.80
CA GLU A 129 28.52 16.82 -15.37
C GLU A 129 27.23 16.04 -15.15
N ALA A 130 26.16 16.35 -15.90
CA ALA A 130 24.90 15.62 -15.82
C ALA A 130 25.06 14.14 -16.19
N HIS A 131 25.86 13.84 -17.23
CA HIS A 131 26.15 12.47 -17.62
C HIS A 131 26.98 11.73 -16.55
N ALA A 132 28.01 12.38 -15.97
CA ALA A 132 28.78 11.79 -14.88
C ALA A 132 27.91 11.48 -13.65
N ARG A 133 26.98 12.38 -13.30
CA ARG A 133 25.98 12.14 -12.25
C ARG A 133 25.04 10.99 -12.60
N ALA A 134 24.60 10.88 -13.84
CA ALA A 134 23.77 9.75 -14.28
C ALA A 134 24.49 8.40 -14.09
N VAL A 135 25.79 8.32 -14.37
CA VAL A 135 26.60 7.12 -14.09
C VAL A 135 26.65 6.83 -12.59
N GLY A 136 26.91 7.85 -11.76
CA GLY A 136 26.91 7.71 -10.30
C GLY A 136 25.57 7.20 -9.76
N LEU A 137 24.46 7.82 -10.18
CA LEU A 137 23.11 7.41 -9.78
C LEU A 137 22.78 5.98 -10.19
N LEU A 138 23.18 5.56 -11.40
CA LEU A 138 23.00 4.16 -11.82
C LEU A 138 23.81 3.19 -10.96
N SER A 139 25.02 3.60 -10.53
CA SER A 139 25.83 2.82 -9.59
C SER A 139 25.18 2.75 -8.21
N ASP A 140 24.65 3.86 -7.69
CA ASP A 140 24.00 3.94 -6.38
C ASP A 140 22.78 3.03 -6.30
N VAL A 141 22.01 2.91 -7.40
CA VAL A 141 20.87 1.98 -7.48
C VAL A 141 21.27 0.56 -7.91
N GLY A 142 22.55 0.21 -7.83
CA GLY A 142 23.04 -1.17 -8.04
C GLY A 142 22.95 -1.67 -9.48
N ILE A 143 23.07 -0.79 -10.49
CA ILE A 143 23.24 -1.23 -11.88
C ILE A 143 24.69 -1.70 -12.08
N PRO A 144 24.90 -2.98 -12.42
CA PRO A 144 26.25 -3.49 -12.67
C PRO A 144 26.84 -2.81 -13.90
N ASP A 145 28.12 -2.45 -13.83
CA ASP A 145 28.84 -1.76 -14.92
C ASP A 145 28.10 -0.50 -15.40
N ALA A 146 27.69 0.35 -14.45
CA ALA A 146 26.93 1.58 -14.71
C ALA A 146 27.58 2.48 -15.77
N ALA A 147 28.92 2.53 -15.81
CA ALA A 147 29.68 3.34 -16.78
C ALA A 147 29.46 2.91 -18.24
N SER A 148 29.29 1.61 -18.49
CA SER A 148 28.91 1.08 -19.80
C SER A 148 27.40 1.20 -20.02
N ARG A 149 26.61 0.77 -19.02
CA ARG A 149 25.15 0.66 -19.09
C ARG A 149 24.41 2.00 -19.18
N VAL A 150 25.05 3.12 -18.84
CA VAL A 150 24.50 4.47 -19.03
C VAL A 150 24.12 4.75 -20.50
N ASN A 151 24.80 4.11 -21.45
CA ASN A 151 24.54 4.26 -22.88
C ASN A 151 23.56 3.24 -23.44
N ALA A 152 23.09 2.30 -22.62
CA ALA A 152 22.11 1.31 -23.04
C ALA A 152 20.71 1.93 -23.16
N TYR A 153 19.92 1.39 -24.05
CA TYR A 153 18.50 1.68 -24.20
C TYR A 153 17.66 0.87 -23.19
N PRO A 154 16.43 1.31 -22.89
CA PRO A 154 15.55 0.58 -21.98
C PRO A 154 15.36 -0.89 -22.36
N HIS A 155 15.23 -1.21 -23.66
CA HIS A 155 15.03 -2.59 -24.11
C HIS A 155 16.22 -3.53 -23.83
N GLU A 156 17.40 -2.98 -23.56
CA GLU A 156 18.62 -3.74 -23.19
C GLU A 156 18.74 -3.97 -21.67
N PHE A 157 17.84 -3.38 -20.87
CA PHE A 157 17.74 -3.58 -19.43
C PHE A 157 16.70 -4.65 -19.07
N SER A 158 17.01 -5.44 -18.04
CA SER A 158 16.00 -6.31 -17.39
C SER A 158 14.93 -5.45 -16.69
N GLY A 159 13.79 -6.06 -16.32
CA GLY A 159 12.72 -5.35 -15.61
C GLY A 159 13.21 -4.65 -14.34
N GLY A 160 13.93 -5.37 -13.47
CA GLY A 160 14.52 -4.80 -12.26
C GLY A 160 15.54 -3.70 -12.54
N MET A 161 16.33 -3.80 -13.62
CA MET A 161 17.25 -2.73 -14.02
C MET A 161 16.50 -1.47 -14.46
N ARG A 162 15.40 -1.60 -15.20
CA ARG A 162 14.57 -0.44 -15.61
C ARG A 162 13.93 0.24 -14.40
N GLN A 163 13.41 -0.53 -13.46
CA GLN A 163 12.86 0.00 -12.22
C GLN A 163 13.90 0.77 -11.41
N ARG A 164 15.10 0.21 -11.25
CA ARG A 164 16.23 0.91 -10.59
C ARG A 164 16.64 2.17 -11.33
N ALA A 165 16.66 2.16 -12.66
CA ALA A 165 16.92 3.35 -13.45
C ALA A 165 15.86 4.45 -13.28
N VAL A 166 14.57 4.09 -13.17
CA VAL A 166 13.49 5.04 -12.89
C VAL A 166 13.61 5.62 -11.48
N ILE A 167 14.01 4.80 -10.51
CA ILE A 167 14.32 5.27 -9.16
C ILE A 167 15.51 6.24 -9.21
N ALA A 168 16.62 5.89 -9.87
CA ALA A 168 17.76 6.80 -10.07
C ALA A 168 17.33 8.14 -10.69
N MET A 169 16.43 8.12 -11.68
CA MET A 169 15.88 9.31 -12.30
C MET A 169 15.06 10.17 -11.32
N ALA A 170 14.22 9.54 -10.48
CA ALA A 170 13.45 10.24 -9.45
C ALA A 170 14.36 10.89 -8.39
N LEU A 171 15.51 10.27 -8.10
CA LEU A 171 16.48 10.75 -7.11
C LEU A 171 17.48 11.76 -7.68
N ALA A 172 17.48 11.97 -8.99
CA ALA A 172 18.56 12.66 -9.69
C ALA A 172 18.80 14.09 -9.18
N CYS A 173 17.74 14.76 -8.71
CA CYS A 173 17.78 16.13 -8.20
C CYS A 173 17.76 16.23 -6.66
N SER A 174 17.94 15.11 -5.94
CA SER A 174 17.89 15.06 -4.46
C SER A 174 16.63 15.73 -3.88
N PRO A 175 15.44 15.19 -4.19
CA PRO A 175 14.17 15.81 -3.80
C PRO A 175 14.01 15.87 -2.28
N ALA A 176 13.35 16.92 -1.79
CA ALA A 176 13.02 17.03 -0.38
C ALA A 176 11.96 16.01 0.05
N LEU A 177 11.10 15.60 -0.89
CA LEU A 177 10.07 14.58 -0.70
C LEU A 177 10.10 13.56 -1.85
N LEU A 178 10.24 12.28 -1.52
CA LEU A 178 10.04 11.17 -2.44
C LEU A 178 8.68 10.53 -2.18
N ILE A 179 7.83 10.47 -3.20
CA ILE A 179 6.60 9.66 -3.19
C ILE A 179 6.87 8.37 -3.96
N ALA A 180 6.76 7.22 -3.32
CA ALA A 180 7.02 5.94 -3.93
C ALA A 180 5.73 5.10 -3.93
N ASP A 181 5.14 4.91 -5.11
CA ASP A 181 3.88 4.19 -5.29
C ASP A 181 4.12 2.75 -5.72
N GLU A 182 3.92 1.80 -4.81
CA GLU A 182 4.20 0.38 -5.00
C GLU A 182 5.60 0.09 -5.58
N PRO A 183 6.67 0.69 -5.02
CA PRO A 183 8.00 0.70 -5.63
C PRO A 183 8.72 -0.65 -5.60
N THR A 184 8.16 -1.65 -4.91
CA THR A 184 8.73 -2.99 -4.76
C THR A 184 7.82 -4.08 -5.36
N THR A 185 6.69 -3.69 -5.95
CA THR A 185 5.77 -4.66 -6.57
C THR A 185 6.43 -5.32 -7.78
N ALA A 186 6.17 -6.61 -7.96
CA ALA A 186 6.75 -7.47 -9.01
C ALA A 186 8.29 -7.62 -8.97
N LEU A 187 8.94 -7.28 -7.85
CA LEU A 187 10.36 -7.53 -7.62
C LEU A 187 10.58 -8.76 -6.73
N ASP A 188 11.73 -9.40 -6.89
CA ASP A 188 12.19 -10.44 -5.94
C ASP A 188 12.62 -9.82 -4.61
N VAL A 189 12.65 -10.65 -3.57
CA VAL A 189 12.94 -10.22 -2.17
C VAL A 189 14.31 -9.54 -2.05
N THR A 190 15.30 -9.95 -2.84
CA THR A 190 16.65 -9.36 -2.79
C THR A 190 16.63 -7.94 -3.34
N ILE A 191 15.97 -7.73 -4.47
CA ILE A 191 15.86 -6.39 -5.09
C ILE A 191 14.97 -5.48 -4.27
N GLN A 192 13.88 -5.99 -3.70
CA GLN A 192 13.05 -5.24 -2.76
C GLN A 192 13.90 -4.66 -1.62
N ALA A 193 14.72 -5.48 -0.94
CA ALA A 193 15.57 -5.03 0.15
C ALA A 193 16.52 -3.91 -0.28
N GLN A 194 17.15 -4.04 -1.46
CA GLN A 194 18.03 -2.99 -2.02
C GLN A 194 17.31 -1.67 -2.25
N ILE A 195 16.05 -1.71 -2.74
CA ILE A 195 15.25 -0.50 -2.93
C ILE A 195 14.91 0.16 -1.59
N LEU A 196 14.58 -0.64 -0.57
CA LEU A 196 14.30 -0.11 0.77
C LEU A 196 15.54 0.51 1.40
N ASP A 197 16.71 -0.10 1.26
CA ASP A 197 17.97 0.45 1.75
C ASP A 197 18.32 1.79 1.08
N LEU A 198 18.13 1.89 -0.24
CA LEU A 198 18.28 3.16 -0.95
C LEU A 198 17.33 4.25 -0.41
N MET A 199 16.08 3.89 -0.11
CA MET A 199 15.13 4.83 0.51
C MET A 199 15.58 5.27 1.91
N ARG A 200 16.15 4.37 2.71
CA ARG A 200 16.73 4.71 4.02
C ARG A 200 17.91 5.67 3.87
N GLU A 201 18.79 5.43 2.91
CA GLU A 201 19.93 6.31 2.67
C GLU A 201 19.50 7.73 2.28
N LEU A 202 18.47 7.86 1.43
CA LEU A 202 17.92 9.17 1.06
C LEU A 202 17.28 9.88 2.23
N ASN A 203 16.58 9.12 3.07
CA ASN A 203 15.99 9.62 4.29
C ASN A 203 17.05 10.10 5.29
N ALA A 204 18.12 9.33 5.47
CA ALA A 204 19.28 9.72 6.27
C ALA A 204 19.98 10.98 5.75
N ARG A 205 19.90 11.26 4.44
CA ARG A 205 20.36 12.52 3.81
C ARG A 205 19.38 13.69 3.99
N GLY A 206 18.24 13.48 4.65
CA GLY A 206 17.25 14.52 5.01
C GLY A 206 15.98 14.54 4.15
N SER A 207 15.80 13.59 3.23
CA SER A 207 14.60 13.51 2.39
C SER A 207 13.43 12.87 3.15
N ALA A 208 12.24 13.44 3.07
CA ALA A 208 11.05 12.73 3.52
C ALA A 208 10.62 11.69 2.48
N VAL A 209 9.97 10.61 2.92
CA VAL A 209 9.50 9.55 2.03
C VAL A 209 8.03 9.24 2.34
N VAL A 210 7.18 9.26 1.31
CA VAL A 210 5.83 8.69 1.37
C VAL A 210 5.85 7.38 0.60
N LEU A 211 5.79 6.27 1.34
CA LEU A 211 5.79 4.93 0.78
C LEU A 211 4.36 4.41 0.70
N ILE A 212 3.80 4.32 -0.50
CA ILE A 212 2.52 3.67 -0.74
C ILE A 212 2.76 2.20 -1.06
N THR A 213 2.10 1.32 -0.32
CA THR A 213 2.14 -0.12 -0.60
C THR A 213 0.92 -0.80 -0.02
N HIS A 214 0.61 -2.01 -0.49
CA HIS A 214 -0.34 -2.89 0.16
C HIS A 214 0.35 -3.92 1.08
N ASP A 215 1.69 -3.96 1.11
CA ASP A 215 2.47 -4.89 1.93
C ASP A 215 2.80 -4.28 3.31
N MET A 216 2.14 -4.78 4.35
CA MET A 216 2.40 -4.38 5.73
C MET A 216 3.80 -4.80 6.21
N GLY A 217 4.40 -5.86 5.66
CA GLY A 217 5.75 -6.31 5.99
C GLY A 217 6.79 -5.24 5.62
N VAL A 218 6.70 -4.72 4.39
CA VAL A 218 7.56 -3.63 3.92
C VAL A 218 7.43 -2.39 4.81
N VAL A 219 6.20 -1.97 5.12
CA VAL A 219 5.96 -0.80 5.98
C VAL A 219 6.49 -1.01 7.40
N SER A 220 6.41 -2.23 7.92
CA SER A 220 6.93 -2.58 9.24
C SER A 220 8.46 -2.42 9.37
N GLU A 221 9.16 -2.43 8.24
CA GLU A 221 10.62 -2.43 8.16
C GLU A 221 11.23 -1.02 8.07
N ILE A 222 10.51 -0.06 7.46
CA ILE A 222 11.08 1.24 7.09
C ILE A 222 10.29 2.46 7.58
N ALA A 223 8.99 2.35 7.84
CA ALA A 223 8.18 3.53 8.16
C ALA A 223 8.32 3.99 9.62
N ASP A 224 8.29 5.31 9.83
CA ASP A 224 8.17 5.93 11.15
C ASP A 224 6.71 5.95 11.61
N ARG A 225 5.84 6.34 10.66
CA ARG A 225 4.40 6.51 10.85
C ARG A 225 3.63 5.78 9.76
N VAL A 226 2.41 5.36 10.10
CA VAL A 226 1.55 4.58 9.20
C VAL A 226 0.19 5.23 9.10
N LEU A 227 -0.29 5.42 7.87
CA LEU A 227 -1.63 5.83 7.53
C LEU A 227 -2.33 4.69 6.79
N VAL A 228 -3.35 4.10 7.43
CA VAL A 228 -4.20 3.06 6.85
C VAL A 228 -5.39 3.73 6.17
N MET A 229 -5.57 3.49 4.88
CA MET A 229 -6.67 4.00 4.07
C MET A 229 -7.65 2.90 3.66
N TYR A 230 -8.95 3.20 3.72
CA TYR A 230 -10.02 2.35 3.20
C TYR A 230 -11.09 3.20 2.52
N GLY A 231 -11.52 2.81 1.32
CA GLY A 231 -12.62 3.49 0.60
C GLY A 231 -12.40 5.00 0.43
N GLY A 232 -11.17 5.43 0.13
CA GLY A 232 -10.85 6.85 -0.07
C GLY A 232 -10.74 7.67 1.22
N ARG A 233 -10.83 7.05 2.40
CA ARG A 233 -10.80 7.71 3.71
C ARG A 233 -9.69 7.13 4.58
N ALA A 234 -9.18 7.94 5.50
CA ALA A 234 -8.28 7.46 6.54
C ALA A 234 -9.06 6.61 7.57
N ALA A 235 -8.58 5.39 7.82
CA ALA A 235 -9.16 4.46 8.78
C ALA A 235 -8.41 4.49 10.12
N GLU A 236 -7.08 4.58 10.07
CA GLU A 236 -6.20 4.58 11.24
C GLU A 236 -4.87 5.24 10.90
N GLU A 237 -4.31 5.98 11.85
CA GLU A 237 -3.04 6.69 11.69
C GLU A 237 -2.25 6.65 13.00
N GLY A 238 -0.95 6.39 12.94
CA GLY A 238 -0.10 6.54 14.13
C GLY A 238 1.33 6.05 13.94
N PRO A 239 2.16 6.15 15.00
CA PRO A 239 3.50 5.59 14.98
C PRO A 239 3.47 4.11 14.58
N ARG A 240 4.44 3.68 13.78
CA ARG A 240 4.51 2.29 13.28
C ARG A 240 4.32 1.27 14.40
N GLN A 241 5.04 1.41 15.51
CA GLN A 241 4.92 0.46 16.62
C GLN A 241 3.50 0.37 17.18
N ALA A 242 2.81 1.51 17.33
CA ALA A 242 1.44 1.55 17.84
C ALA A 242 0.45 0.89 16.87
N VAL A 243 0.55 1.19 15.57
CA VAL A 243 -0.32 0.63 14.53
C VAL A 243 -0.09 -0.86 14.33
N PHE A 244 1.11 -1.40 14.56
CA PHE A 244 1.38 -2.84 14.39
C PHE A 244 1.09 -3.68 15.66
N HIS A 245 1.37 -3.14 16.85
CA HIS A 245 1.24 -3.87 18.12
C HIS A 245 -0.10 -3.63 18.85
N GLY A 246 -0.65 -2.41 18.75
CA GLY A 246 -1.97 -2.06 19.26
C GLY A 246 -2.93 -1.52 18.19
N PRO A 247 -3.11 -2.19 17.03
CA PRO A 247 -3.95 -1.63 15.97
C PRO A 247 -5.39 -1.48 16.45
N ARG A 248 -6.04 -0.37 16.13
CA ARG A 248 -7.34 0.03 16.67
C ARG A 248 -8.49 -0.25 15.72
N HIS A 249 -8.34 -0.02 14.42
CA HIS A 249 -9.46 -0.15 13.49
C HIS A 249 -9.64 -1.63 13.04
N PRO A 250 -10.88 -2.19 13.02
CA PRO A 250 -11.12 -3.59 12.62
C PRO A 250 -10.58 -3.96 11.23
N TYR A 251 -10.57 -3.00 10.31
CA TYR A 251 -9.91 -3.16 9.00
C TYR A 251 -8.40 -3.42 9.12
N THR A 252 -7.69 -2.62 9.93
CA THR A 252 -6.25 -2.79 10.20
C THR A 252 -5.95 -4.14 10.85
N TRP A 253 -6.88 -4.66 11.66
CA TRP A 253 -6.77 -6.01 12.20
C TRP A 253 -6.75 -7.04 11.09
N GLY A 254 -7.71 -6.93 10.19
CA GLY A 254 -7.80 -7.77 8.99
C GLY A 254 -6.50 -7.74 8.18
N LEU A 255 -5.97 -6.56 7.89
CA LEU A 255 -4.72 -6.41 7.14
C LEU A 255 -3.56 -7.15 7.82
N LEU A 256 -3.40 -6.97 9.13
CA LEU A 256 -2.30 -7.58 9.88
C LEU A 256 -2.48 -9.09 10.13
N ASP A 257 -3.72 -9.53 10.33
CA ASP A 257 -4.04 -10.94 10.56
C ASP A 257 -3.97 -11.76 9.25
N SER A 258 -4.04 -11.11 8.09
CA SER A 258 -3.83 -11.70 6.77
C SER A 258 -2.34 -11.83 6.38
N VAL A 259 -1.41 -11.31 7.17
CA VAL A 259 0.04 -11.46 6.91
C VAL A 259 0.59 -12.66 7.69
N PRO A 260 1.27 -13.62 7.02
CA PRO A 260 1.94 -14.73 7.69
C PRO A 260 2.99 -14.24 8.69
N ARG A 261 3.03 -14.82 9.90
CA ARG A 261 4.05 -14.52 10.90
C ARG A 261 5.17 -15.54 10.84
N VAL A 262 6.41 -15.07 10.65
CA VAL A 262 7.60 -15.91 10.79
C VAL A 262 7.74 -16.33 12.26
N GLY A 263 7.91 -17.62 12.53
CA GLY A 263 8.03 -18.16 13.90
C GLY A 263 6.73 -18.21 14.71
N GLY A 264 5.59 -17.85 14.12
CA GLY A 264 4.28 -17.99 14.76
C GLY A 264 3.71 -19.40 14.67
N PRO A 265 2.61 -19.69 15.39
CA PRO A 265 1.89 -20.96 15.25
C PRO A 265 1.45 -21.15 13.80
N ARG A 266 1.68 -22.35 13.25
CA ARG A 266 1.26 -22.69 11.88
C ARG A 266 -0.26 -22.60 11.78
N LEU A 267 -0.75 -21.59 11.08
CA LEU A 267 -2.18 -21.41 10.82
C LEU A 267 -2.63 -22.49 9.82
N ARG A 268 -3.74 -23.19 10.11
CA ARG A 268 -4.36 -24.12 9.13
C ARG A 268 -4.87 -23.39 7.89
N ARG A 269 -5.32 -22.14 8.07
CA ARG A 269 -5.75 -21.23 7.00
C ARG A 269 -5.43 -19.81 7.43
N LEU A 270 -4.90 -19.00 6.50
CA LEU A 270 -4.70 -17.58 6.74
C LEU A 270 -6.06 -16.88 6.89
N PRO A 271 -6.26 -16.10 7.97
CA PRO A 271 -7.42 -15.23 8.10
C PRO A 271 -7.51 -14.28 6.90
N THR A 272 -8.70 -14.17 6.32
CA THR A 272 -8.98 -13.19 5.26
C THR A 272 -10.00 -12.17 5.75
N ILE A 273 -9.91 -10.96 5.19
CA ILE A 273 -10.95 -9.95 5.37
C ILE A 273 -12.19 -10.43 4.63
N ALA A 274 -13.32 -10.54 5.34
CA ALA A 274 -14.55 -11.06 4.75
C ALA A 274 -15.11 -10.14 3.67
N GLY A 275 -15.77 -10.73 2.67
CA GLY A 275 -16.41 -9.99 1.57
C GLY A 275 -15.42 -9.40 0.56
N VAL A 276 -15.99 -8.73 -0.45
CA VAL A 276 -15.26 -8.05 -1.52
C VAL A 276 -15.10 -6.57 -1.14
N PRO A 277 -13.97 -5.90 -1.47
CA PRO A 277 -13.84 -4.46 -1.30
C PRO A 277 -15.02 -3.71 -1.92
N VAL A 278 -15.59 -2.77 -1.17
CA VAL A 278 -16.72 -1.96 -1.63
C VAL A 278 -16.22 -1.05 -2.75
N SER A 279 -16.94 -1.03 -3.85
CA SER A 279 -16.57 -0.20 -4.99
C SER A 279 -16.78 1.28 -4.64
N PRO A 280 -15.92 2.21 -5.10
CA PRO A 280 -16.04 3.63 -4.79
C PRO A 280 -17.39 4.28 -5.13
N ASP A 281 -18.16 3.70 -6.06
CA ASP A 281 -19.52 4.14 -6.44
C ASP A 281 -20.63 3.65 -5.50
N SER A 282 -20.32 2.73 -4.58
CA SER A 282 -21.27 2.13 -3.63
C SER A 282 -20.82 2.23 -2.17
N LEU A 283 -19.92 3.17 -1.87
CA LEU A 283 -19.49 3.43 -0.49
C LEU A 283 -20.67 3.96 0.35
N PRO A 284 -20.87 3.44 1.58
CA PRO A 284 -21.89 3.96 2.47
C PRO A 284 -21.56 5.38 2.94
N GLU A 285 -22.59 6.16 3.27
CA GLU A 285 -22.42 7.51 3.82
C GLU A 285 -21.65 7.48 5.15
N GLY A 286 -21.95 6.49 6.01
CA GLY A 286 -21.33 6.25 7.30
C GLY A 286 -19.90 5.70 7.28
N CYS A 287 -19.61 4.71 8.12
CA CYS A 287 -18.31 4.03 8.10
C CYS A 287 -18.12 3.24 6.80
N ALA A 288 -17.10 3.61 6.03
CA ALA A 288 -16.80 2.96 4.74
C ALA A 288 -16.61 1.45 4.86
N PHE A 289 -16.06 0.97 5.99
CA PHE A 289 -15.80 -0.45 6.24
C PHE A 289 -16.99 -1.21 6.85
N ALA A 290 -18.09 -0.54 7.21
CA ALA A 290 -19.25 -1.17 7.86
C ALA A 290 -19.78 -2.42 7.13
N PRO A 291 -19.87 -2.48 5.78
CA PRO A 291 -20.37 -3.67 5.08
C PRO A 291 -19.53 -4.94 5.27
N ARG A 292 -18.26 -4.80 5.67
CA ARG A 292 -17.32 -5.90 5.90
C ARG A 292 -16.90 -6.05 7.37
N CYS A 293 -17.34 -5.14 8.23
CA CYS A 293 -16.96 -5.09 9.62
C CYS A 293 -17.75 -6.13 10.43
N ARG A 294 -17.04 -7.08 11.05
CA ARG A 294 -17.65 -8.07 11.97
C ARG A 294 -18.19 -7.44 13.26
N LEU A 295 -17.76 -6.21 13.55
CA LEU A 295 -18.17 -5.43 14.73
C LEU A 295 -19.12 -4.29 14.35
N ARG A 296 -19.81 -4.38 13.20
CA ARG A 296 -20.79 -3.37 12.80
C ARG A 296 -21.89 -3.23 13.87
N HIS A 297 -22.25 -1.99 14.18
CA HIS A 297 -23.36 -1.61 15.04
C HIS A 297 -24.01 -0.34 14.49
N ASP A 298 -25.17 0.06 15.01
CA ASP A 298 -26.04 1.09 14.42
C ASP A 298 -25.32 2.43 14.13
N ARG A 299 -24.49 2.91 15.06
CA ARG A 299 -23.74 4.17 14.89
C ARG A 299 -22.78 4.15 13.68
N CYS A 300 -22.44 2.98 13.14
CA CYS A 300 -21.65 2.87 11.91
C CYS A 300 -22.36 3.43 10.67
N GLU A 301 -23.65 3.74 10.74
CA GLU A 301 -24.39 4.49 9.73
C GLU A 301 -23.98 5.97 9.68
N GLU A 302 -23.41 6.49 10.77
CA GLU A 302 -22.76 7.80 10.81
C GLU A 302 -21.28 7.69 10.44
N ARG A 303 -20.73 8.75 9.84
CA ARG A 303 -19.32 8.80 9.44
C ARG A 303 -18.42 9.02 10.65
N PRO A 304 -17.58 8.05 11.04
CA PRO A 304 -16.59 8.26 12.09
C PRO A 304 -15.50 9.22 11.58
N GLN A 305 -15.14 10.20 12.41
CA GLN A 305 -14.00 11.07 12.17
C GLN A 305 -12.74 10.45 12.79
N LEU A 306 -11.57 10.77 12.23
CA LEU A 306 -10.29 10.44 12.88
C LEU A 306 -10.26 11.10 14.27
N SER A 307 -10.21 10.27 15.32
CA SER A 307 -10.15 10.73 16.71
C SER A 307 -9.04 11.76 16.93
N ALA A 308 -9.24 12.68 17.87
CA ALA A 308 -8.16 13.57 18.30
C ALA A 308 -7.01 12.73 18.90
N ALA A 309 -5.77 13.09 18.58
CA ALA A 309 -4.62 12.47 19.21
C ALA A 309 -4.63 12.78 20.72
N PRO A 310 -4.54 11.78 21.62
CA PRO A 310 -4.20 12.07 23.01
C PRO A 310 -2.81 12.74 23.10
N ALA A 311 -2.60 13.55 24.13
CA ALA A 311 -1.45 14.46 24.26
C ALA A 311 -0.07 13.78 24.11
N ASP A 312 0.03 12.49 24.44
CA ASP A 312 1.31 11.75 24.47
C ASP A 312 1.51 10.79 23.29
N PHE A 313 0.45 10.49 22.51
CA PHE A 313 0.52 9.56 21.38
C PHE A 313 -0.43 9.98 20.26
N THR A 314 0.11 10.30 19.09
CA THR A 314 -0.68 10.60 17.88
C THR A 314 -1.22 9.34 17.20
N HIS A 315 -1.80 8.42 17.97
CA HIS A 315 -2.50 7.25 17.44
C HIS A 315 -3.99 7.52 17.37
N ARG A 316 -4.47 7.68 16.13
CA ARG A 316 -5.81 8.13 15.76
C ARG A 316 -6.49 7.06 14.92
N ASP A 317 -7.80 7.02 14.98
CA ASP A 317 -8.60 6.06 14.20
C ASP A 317 -10.01 6.59 13.97
N ALA A 318 -10.65 6.12 12.89
CA ALA A 318 -12.00 6.48 12.51
C ALA A 318 -12.96 5.31 12.83
N CYS A 319 -13.17 5.03 14.12
CA CYS A 319 -14.11 4.01 14.59
C CYS A 319 -14.95 4.51 15.76
N TRP A 320 -16.24 4.15 15.80
CA TRP A 320 -17.15 4.52 16.88
C TRP A 320 -16.98 3.70 18.15
N LEU A 321 -16.39 2.51 18.05
CA LEU A 321 -16.09 1.69 19.22
C LEU A 321 -14.91 2.29 20.00
N SER A 322 -14.98 2.25 21.32
CA SER A 322 -13.88 2.72 22.16
C SER A 322 -12.62 1.87 21.92
N PRO A 323 -11.41 2.42 22.09
CA PRO A 323 -10.19 1.62 22.00
C PRO A 323 -10.15 0.43 22.98
N GLY A 324 -10.73 0.58 24.18
CA GLY A 324 -10.77 -0.46 25.22
C GLY A 324 -11.64 -1.66 24.82
N ASP A 325 -12.87 -1.40 24.36
CA ASP A 325 -13.79 -2.47 23.91
C ASP A 325 -13.17 -3.27 22.76
N ARG A 326 -12.51 -2.55 21.85
CA ARG A 326 -11.87 -3.11 20.67
C ARG A 326 -10.68 -4.02 21.00
N ALA A 327 -9.81 -3.62 21.93
CA ALA A 327 -8.68 -4.44 22.36
C ALA A 327 -9.15 -5.78 22.92
N SER A 328 -10.17 -5.75 23.80
CA SER A 328 -10.79 -6.94 24.39
C SER A 328 -11.42 -7.85 23.34
N LEU A 329 -12.20 -7.29 22.41
CA LEU A 329 -12.84 -8.04 21.32
C LEU A 329 -11.81 -8.70 20.40
N ARG A 330 -10.70 -8.03 20.11
CA ARG A 330 -9.65 -8.60 19.27
C ARG A 330 -8.91 -9.74 19.95
N LEU A 331 -8.59 -9.60 21.24
CA LEU A 331 -7.95 -10.65 22.03
C LEU A 331 -8.83 -11.90 22.04
N ALA A 332 -10.13 -11.74 22.30
CA ALA A 332 -11.11 -12.83 22.23
C ALA A 332 -11.15 -13.49 20.84
N ALA A 333 -11.21 -12.69 19.76
CA ALA A 333 -11.23 -13.20 18.39
C ALA A 333 -9.96 -13.99 18.02
N ARG A 334 -8.79 -13.55 18.49
CA ARG A 334 -7.51 -14.26 18.28
C ARG A 334 -7.44 -15.56 19.06
N ALA A 335 -7.86 -15.56 20.32
CA ALA A 335 -7.88 -16.77 21.16
C ALA A 335 -8.78 -17.86 20.55
N ALA A 336 -9.94 -17.47 20.02
CA ALA A 336 -10.84 -18.37 19.30
C ALA A 336 -10.21 -18.94 18.02
N ALA A 337 -9.46 -18.14 17.27
CA ALA A 337 -8.81 -18.56 16.02
C ALA A 337 -7.60 -19.50 16.23
N THR A 338 -6.90 -19.40 17.36
CA THR A 338 -5.76 -20.27 17.70
C THR A 338 -6.16 -21.58 18.39
N GLY A 339 -7.46 -21.80 18.65
CA GLY A 339 -7.95 -22.99 19.34
C GLY A 339 -7.50 -23.11 20.81
N ALA A 340 -7.01 -22.03 21.40
CA ALA A 340 -6.41 -22.01 22.74
C ALA A 340 -7.45 -21.94 23.89
N GLY A 341 -8.74 -22.09 23.58
CA GLY A 341 -9.86 -21.99 24.52
C GLY A 341 -10.59 -23.31 24.80
N ALA A 342 -10.04 -24.46 24.40
CA ALA A 342 -10.68 -25.76 24.58
C ALA A 342 -9.83 -26.71 25.44
N THR A 343 -9.37 -26.26 26.61
CA THR A 343 -8.90 -27.14 27.71
C THR A 343 -8.99 -26.38 29.05
N ALA A 344 -10.19 -26.15 29.55
CA ALA A 344 -10.45 -25.90 30.97
C ALA A 344 -11.95 -26.13 31.20
N GLU A 345 -12.30 -26.93 32.21
CA GLU A 345 -13.62 -27.54 32.50
C GLU A 345 -13.84 -28.82 31.68
N THR A 346 -13.82 -30.04 32.22
CA THR A 346 -14.23 -30.55 33.55
C THR A 346 -13.43 -31.81 33.92
N ASP A 347 -12.67 -31.77 35.02
CA ASP A 347 -12.30 -32.97 35.78
C ASP A 347 -13.01 -32.89 37.13
N ALA A 348 -14.18 -33.55 37.21
CA ALA A 348 -14.87 -33.86 38.46
C ALA A 348 -15.81 -35.07 38.26
N ASP A 349 -15.21 -36.23 38.45
CA ASP A 349 -15.71 -37.37 39.22
C ASP A 349 -16.77 -38.36 38.66
N ALA A 350 -16.45 -39.64 38.99
CA ALA A 350 -17.27 -40.83 39.14
C ALA A 350 -17.89 -41.58 37.93
N GLY A 351 -17.23 -42.67 37.53
CA GLY A 351 -17.64 -44.00 38.00
C GLY A 351 -18.62 -44.84 37.14
N ALA A 352 -18.09 -46.00 36.71
CA ALA A 352 -18.75 -47.30 36.53
C ALA A 352 -19.57 -47.62 35.26
N GLY A 353 -18.99 -48.53 34.46
CA GLY A 353 -19.66 -49.75 33.97
C GLY A 353 -20.43 -49.68 32.65
N GLY A 354 -20.04 -50.52 31.66
CA GLY A 354 -20.94 -50.88 30.57
C GLY A 354 -20.24 -51.32 29.28
N THR A 355 -20.37 -52.60 28.96
CA THR A 355 -19.79 -53.34 27.84
C THR A 355 -20.47 -53.11 26.47
N GLY A 356 -19.64 -52.88 25.43
CA GLY A 356 -19.84 -53.27 24.01
C GLY A 356 -20.75 -52.40 23.11
N PRO A 357 -20.80 -52.65 21.78
CA PRO A 357 -19.78 -53.14 20.85
C PRO A 357 -19.48 -52.14 19.69
N ALA A 358 -18.41 -52.37 18.93
CA ALA A 358 -18.08 -51.60 17.72
C ALA A 358 -19.07 -51.83 16.56
N PRO A 359 -19.27 -50.80 15.71
CA PRO A 359 -19.25 -50.99 14.25
C PRO A 359 -18.58 -49.79 13.55
N ALA A 360 -18.25 -49.73 12.25
CA ALA A 360 -17.97 -50.67 11.18
C ALA A 360 -17.29 -49.81 10.09
N ARG A 361 -16.30 -50.34 9.38
CA ARG A 361 -15.69 -49.70 8.20
C ARG A 361 -16.57 -49.94 6.98
N ALA A 362 -17.00 -48.87 6.32
CA ALA A 362 -17.53 -48.80 4.94
C ALA A 362 -17.40 -47.33 4.47
N ASN A 363 -17.13 -46.96 3.22
CA ASN A 363 -16.95 -47.69 1.97
C ASN A 363 -16.08 -46.80 1.04
N LYS A 364 -15.07 -47.35 0.37
CA LYS A 364 -14.11 -46.61 -0.49
C LYS A 364 -14.42 -46.74 -1.99
N ALA A 365 -15.62 -47.20 -2.35
CA ALA A 365 -15.99 -47.54 -3.72
C ALA A 365 -16.77 -46.44 -4.47
N ASP A 366 -17.40 -45.48 -3.79
CA ASP A 366 -18.28 -44.49 -4.46
C ASP A 366 -17.57 -43.28 -5.08
N ASN A 367 -16.25 -43.14 -4.87
CA ASN A 367 -15.49 -42.01 -5.39
C ASN A 367 -14.69 -42.31 -6.66
N ALA A 368 -14.58 -43.58 -7.08
CA ALA A 368 -13.88 -43.94 -8.32
C ALA A 368 -14.77 -43.71 -9.57
N GLU A 369 -16.07 -44.00 -9.47
CA GLU A 369 -16.99 -43.91 -10.60
C GLU A 369 -17.38 -42.47 -10.98
N LYS A 370 -17.22 -41.52 -10.05
CA LYS A 370 -17.43 -40.07 -10.30
C LYS A 370 -16.23 -39.38 -10.95
N ALA A 371 -15.02 -39.92 -10.79
CA ALA A 371 -13.82 -39.35 -11.39
C ALA A 371 -13.73 -39.67 -12.90
N GLU A 372 -14.09 -40.90 -13.30
CA GLU A 372 -14.01 -41.34 -14.70
C GLU A 372 -15.06 -40.69 -15.62
N LYS A 373 -16.20 -40.27 -15.04
CA LYS A 373 -17.26 -39.55 -15.78
C LYS A 373 -16.93 -38.07 -16.05
N ALA A 374 -16.13 -37.44 -15.19
CA ALA A 374 -15.70 -36.05 -15.38
C ALA A 374 -14.59 -35.91 -16.44
N GLU A 375 -13.73 -36.94 -16.57
CA GLU A 375 -12.63 -36.94 -17.53
C GLU A 375 -13.08 -37.21 -18.97
N ARG A 376 -14.17 -37.97 -19.16
CA ARG A 376 -14.80 -38.16 -20.49
C ARG A 376 -15.58 -36.93 -20.98
N ALA A 377 -16.13 -36.11 -20.09
CA ALA A 377 -16.83 -34.88 -20.49
C ALA A 377 -15.86 -33.82 -21.03
N ASN A 378 -14.67 -33.71 -20.43
CA ASN A 378 -13.69 -32.70 -20.80
C ASN A 378 -12.95 -32.98 -22.13
N LYS A 379 -13.00 -34.24 -22.62
CA LYS A 379 -12.36 -34.65 -23.88
C LYS A 379 -13.25 -34.42 -25.11
N VAL A 380 -14.58 -34.34 -24.94
CA VAL A 380 -15.54 -34.12 -26.04
C VAL A 380 -15.65 -32.64 -26.42
N ASP A 381 -15.39 -31.72 -25.49
CA ASP A 381 -15.39 -30.28 -25.79
C ASP A 381 -14.09 -29.81 -26.47
N ALA A 382 -12.95 -30.45 -26.17
CA ALA A 382 -11.65 -30.11 -26.78
C ALA A 382 -11.56 -30.47 -28.27
N ASP A 383 -12.27 -31.52 -28.73
CA ASP A 383 -12.28 -31.93 -30.14
C ASP A 383 -13.28 -31.12 -31.00
N ARG A 384 -14.07 -30.22 -30.39
CA ARG A 384 -15.06 -29.39 -31.09
C ARG A 384 -14.56 -27.99 -31.48
N GLU A 385 -13.47 -27.53 -30.88
CA GLU A 385 -12.80 -26.24 -31.21
C GLU A 385 -11.61 -26.39 -32.18
N ALA A 386 -11.27 -27.62 -32.60
CA ALA A 386 -10.16 -27.90 -33.51
C ALA A 386 -10.59 -28.79 -34.69
N ALA A 387 -11.43 -28.27 -35.58
CA ALA A 387 -11.59 -28.79 -36.94
C ALA A 387 -11.76 -27.59 -37.90
N PRO A 388 -11.15 -27.65 -39.10
CA PRO A 388 -10.74 -26.48 -39.90
C PRO A 388 -11.88 -25.63 -40.48
#